data_AF-A0A258GAR5-F1
#
_entry.id   AF-A0A258GAR5-F1
#
_cell.length_a   1.000
_cell.length_b   1.000
_cell.length_c   1.000
_cell.angle_alpha   90.00
_cell.angle_beta   90.00
_cell.angle_gamma   90.00
#
_symmetry.space_group_name_H-M   'P 1'
#
loop_
_entity.id
_entity.type
_entity.pdbx_description
1 polymer ?
#
loop_
_entity_poly.entity_id
_entity_poly.type
_entity_poly.pdbx_seq_one_letter_code
_entity_poly.pdbx_strand_id
1 'polypeptide(L)'
;MGVISVNEFSKDVGKDVRAAIAALRKDAGGRINGLVLDLRSNPGGSLDEAVALSDLFLTKGQIVSQRGRNKNENISFDAETVFPGDVVPKMPMIVLIDVGSASASEIVAGALQDQHRALVMGETSFGKGSVQTLMPLTRDSAIKLTTARYYTPSGRSVQEGGIEPDIRVPQLSDPDAAKRAKFALRESDLRKHLINEVDLDDKQLEQDKDVDPRFKMTPEELEAKGIKDFQLYYALSTLRRTTSSAMALRK
;
A
#
# COMPACT_ATOMS: atom_id res chain seq x y z
N MET A 1 11.60 3.16 16.27
CA MET A 1 10.98 3.02 14.94
C MET A 1 10.45 1.60 14.86
N GLY A 2 9.22 1.40 14.41
CA GLY A 2 8.67 0.08 14.11
C GLY A 2 8.66 -0.15 12.61
N VAL A 3 8.86 -1.40 12.20
CA VAL A 3 8.64 -1.86 10.83
C VAL A 3 7.79 -3.12 10.92
N ILE A 4 6.70 -3.17 10.17
CA ILE A 4 5.85 -4.35 10.05
C ILE A 4 5.68 -4.61 8.56
N SER A 5 6.04 -5.82 8.13
CA SER A 5 5.83 -6.27 6.75
C SER A 5 4.62 -7.19 6.70
N VAL A 6 3.73 -6.95 5.75
CA VAL A 6 2.57 -7.82 5.46
C VAL A 6 2.77 -8.36 4.06
N ASN A 7 2.99 -9.66 3.94
CA ASN A 7 3.33 -10.31 2.66
C ASN A 7 2.08 -10.81 1.91
N GLU A 8 0.97 -11.04 2.60
CA GLU A 8 -0.32 -11.45 2.06
C GLU A 8 -1.45 -11.06 3.02
N PHE A 9 -2.65 -10.81 2.50
CA PHE A 9 -3.87 -10.60 3.29
C PHE A 9 -4.58 -11.93 3.57
N SER A 10 -3.95 -12.76 4.38
CA SER A 10 -4.55 -13.99 4.93
C SER A 10 -5.46 -13.68 6.12
N LYS A 11 -6.20 -14.69 6.56
CA LYS A 11 -7.05 -14.60 7.75
C LYS A 11 -6.28 -14.05 8.97
N ASP A 12 -6.93 -13.18 9.72
CA ASP A 12 -6.48 -12.58 10.99
C ASP A 12 -5.31 -11.58 10.89
N VAL A 13 -4.89 -11.15 9.69
CA VAL A 13 -3.82 -10.15 9.49
C VAL A 13 -4.05 -8.87 10.31
N GLY A 14 -5.27 -8.36 10.39
CA GLY A 14 -5.56 -7.18 11.23
C GLY A 14 -5.25 -7.41 12.72
N LYS A 15 -5.52 -8.61 13.25
CA LYS A 15 -5.20 -8.96 14.64
C LYS A 15 -3.70 -9.13 14.83
N ASP A 16 -3.04 -9.78 13.90
CA ASP A 16 -1.60 -10.06 13.95
C ASP A 16 -0.79 -8.77 13.91
N VAL A 17 -1.15 -7.83 13.03
CA VAL A 17 -0.51 -6.51 12.97
C VAL A 17 -0.73 -5.74 14.27
N ARG A 18 -1.93 -5.74 14.84
CA ARG A 18 -2.21 -5.11 16.14
C ARG A 18 -1.35 -5.70 17.26
N ALA A 19 -1.20 -7.02 17.29
CA ALA A 19 -0.34 -7.71 18.25
C ALA A 19 1.14 -7.36 18.05
N ALA A 20 1.61 -7.33 16.79
CA ALA A 20 2.97 -6.94 16.44
C ALA A 20 3.30 -5.50 16.87
N ILE A 21 2.36 -4.54 16.70
CA ILE A 21 2.53 -3.17 17.19
C ILE A 21 2.69 -3.15 18.72
N ALA A 22 1.89 -3.94 19.45
CA ALA A 22 1.99 -4.03 20.91
C ALA A 22 3.35 -4.62 21.34
N ALA A 23 3.83 -5.66 20.64
CA ALA A 23 5.16 -6.25 20.87
C ALA A 23 6.28 -5.22 20.61
N LEU A 24 6.25 -4.52 19.47
CA LEU A 24 7.21 -3.46 19.15
C LEU A 24 7.26 -2.35 20.21
N ARG A 25 6.11 -1.97 20.78
CA ARG A 25 6.06 -1.00 21.89
C ARG A 25 6.73 -1.54 23.14
N LYS A 26 6.47 -2.79 23.49
CA LYS A 26 7.06 -3.45 24.66
C LYS A 26 8.59 -3.52 24.51
N ASP A 27 9.07 -3.98 23.37
CA ASP A 27 10.50 -4.13 23.09
C ASP A 27 11.23 -2.79 23.06
N ALA A 28 10.55 -1.71 22.63
CA ALA A 28 11.07 -0.35 22.65
C ALA A 28 11.01 0.34 24.02
N GLY A 29 10.66 -0.37 25.11
CA GLY A 29 10.56 0.21 26.45
C GLY A 29 9.34 1.13 26.63
N GLY A 30 8.29 0.92 25.83
CA GLY A 30 6.98 1.56 25.97
C GLY A 30 6.55 2.46 24.82
N ARG A 31 7.48 2.98 24.00
CA ARG A 31 7.12 3.91 22.91
C ARG A 31 7.92 3.70 21.63
N ILE A 32 7.20 3.63 20.52
CA ILE A 32 7.74 3.81 19.17
C ILE A 32 7.34 5.19 18.64
N ASN A 33 8.23 5.84 17.90
CA ASN A 33 8.02 7.21 17.42
C ASN A 33 7.52 7.28 15.98
N GLY A 34 7.54 6.16 15.25
CA GLY A 34 7.09 6.08 13.86
C GLY A 34 7.04 4.63 13.41
N LEU A 35 6.19 4.35 12.42
CA LEU A 35 5.94 3.02 11.88
C LEU A 35 6.07 3.03 10.36
N VAL A 36 6.76 2.05 9.83
CA VAL A 36 6.71 1.69 8.41
C VAL A 36 5.83 0.45 8.29
N LEU A 37 4.77 0.53 7.49
CA LEU A 37 3.98 -0.61 7.04
C LEU A 37 4.46 -0.99 5.65
N ASP A 38 5.12 -2.14 5.52
CA ASP A 38 5.70 -2.60 4.27
C ASP A 38 4.76 -3.58 3.56
N LEU A 39 4.21 -3.14 2.43
CA LEU A 39 3.29 -3.89 1.57
C LEU A 39 3.92 -4.24 0.21
N ARG A 40 5.23 -4.04 0.06
CA ARG A 40 5.97 -4.38 -1.16
C ARG A 40 5.85 -5.86 -1.46
N SER A 41 5.70 -6.18 -2.74
CA SER A 41 5.57 -7.54 -3.28
C SER A 41 4.39 -8.34 -2.71
N ASN A 42 3.38 -7.67 -2.13
CA ASN A 42 2.17 -8.29 -1.59
C ASN A 42 1.03 -8.29 -2.64
N PRO A 43 0.64 -9.46 -3.17
CA PRO A 43 -0.36 -9.58 -4.25
C PRO A 43 -1.80 -9.34 -3.79
N GLY A 44 -2.00 -8.99 -2.52
CA GLY A 44 -3.28 -8.74 -1.89
C GLY A 44 -3.78 -9.95 -1.11
N GLY A 45 -5.06 -10.29 -1.28
CA GLY A 45 -5.73 -11.35 -0.54
C GLY A 45 -7.14 -10.94 -0.14
N SER A 46 -7.53 -11.23 1.09
CA SER A 46 -8.86 -10.95 1.61
C SER A 46 -9.15 -9.46 1.70
N LEU A 47 -10.30 -9.04 1.18
CA LEU A 47 -10.81 -7.68 1.35
C LEU A 47 -11.07 -7.35 2.81
N ASP A 48 -11.73 -8.26 3.54
CA ASP A 48 -12.10 -8.04 4.93
C ASP A 48 -10.87 -7.78 5.79
N GLU A 49 -9.74 -8.40 5.44
CA GLU A 49 -8.46 -8.21 6.12
C GLU A 49 -7.78 -6.89 5.73
N ALA A 50 -7.96 -6.40 4.50
CA ALA A 50 -7.56 -5.04 4.13
C ALA A 50 -8.38 -3.98 4.87
N VAL A 51 -9.69 -4.20 5.00
CA VAL A 51 -10.56 -3.34 5.81
C VAL A 51 -10.09 -3.36 7.26
N ALA A 52 -9.94 -4.54 7.85
CA ALA A 52 -9.49 -4.71 9.23
C ALA A 52 -8.11 -4.07 9.48
N LEU A 53 -7.14 -4.22 8.57
CA LEU A 53 -5.83 -3.60 8.69
C LEU A 53 -5.89 -2.06 8.59
N SER A 54 -6.66 -1.53 7.64
CA SER A 54 -6.86 -0.08 7.50
C SER A 54 -7.52 0.52 8.73
N ASP A 55 -8.47 -0.22 9.30
CA ASP A 55 -9.27 0.19 10.45
C ASP A 55 -8.44 0.39 11.72
N LEU A 56 -7.30 -0.31 11.85
CA LEU A 56 -6.37 -0.10 12.97
C LEU A 56 -5.86 1.35 13.09
N PHE A 57 -5.87 2.11 11.98
CA PHE A 57 -5.22 3.40 11.89
C PHE A 57 -6.18 4.56 11.62
N LEU A 58 -7.41 4.26 11.20
CA LEU A 58 -8.42 5.25 10.80
C LEU A 58 -9.51 5.33 11.85
N THR A 59 -9.93 6.55 12.19
CA THR A 59 -10.95 6.79 13.23
C THR A 59 -12.28 7.29 12.67
N LYS A 60 -12.39 7.40 11.35
CA LYS A 60 -13.57 7.86 10.63
C LYS A 60 -13.38 7.64 9.12
N GLY A 61 -14.46 7.89 8.39
CA GLY A 61 -14.45 7.93 6.93
C GLY A 61 -14.50 6.53 6.31
N GLN A 62 -14.70 6.52 4.99
CA GLN A 62 -14.71 5.30 4.20
C GLN A 62 -13.28 4.76 4.05
N ILE A 63 -13.14 3.44 4.06
CA ILE A 63 -11.90 2.73 3.71
C ILE A 63 -11.91 2.40 2.22
N VAL A 64 -12.98 1.78 1.75
CA VAL A 64 -13.14 1.37 0.35
C VAL A 64 -14.62 1.23 0.00
N SER A 65 -14.96 1.44 -1.27
CA SER A 65 -16.25 1.02 -1.81
C SER A 65 -16.10 0.03 -2.96
N GLN A 66 -16.97 -0.97 -2.99
CA GLN A 66 -17.21 -1.81 -4.15
C GLN A 66 -18.37 -1.21 -4.94
N ARG A 67 -18.19 -1.04 -6.25
CA ARG A 67 -19.26 -0.59 -7.13
C ARG A 67 -19.50 -1.62 -8.23
N GLY A 68 -20.70 -2.17 -8.24
CA GLY A 68 -21.17 -3.16 -9.21
C GLY A 68 -21.72 -2.50 -10.45
N ARG A 69 -22.42 -3.28 -11.29
CA ARG A 69 -23.07 -2.76 -12.49
C ARG A 69 -24.29 -1.92 -12.14
N ASN A 70 -24.99 -2.30 -11.08
CA ASN A 70 -26.17 -1.60 -10.60
C ASN A 70 -25.87 -0.89 -9.28
N LYS A 71 -26.45 0.29 -9.06
CA LYS A 71 -26.19 1.10 -7.84
C LYS A 71 -26.56 0.37 -6.54
N ASN A 72 -27.56 -0.50 -6.58
CA ASN A 72 -27.99 -1.30 -5.43
C ASN A 72 -27.01 -2.44 -5.08
N GLU A 73 -26.00 -2.70 -5.92
CA GLU A 73 -24.92 -3.64 -5.66
C GLU A 73 -23.71 -2.96 -5.00
N ASN A 74 -23.76 -1.63 -4.82
CA ASN A 74 -22.65 -0.89 -4.22
C ASN A 74 -22.57 -1.18 -2.72
N ILE A 75 -21.37 -1.51 -2.26
CA ILE A 75 -21.08 -1.78 -0.85
C ILE A 75 -19.98 -0.82 -0.42
N SER A 76 -20.14 -0.22 0.75
CA SER A 76 -19.13 0.65 1.37
C SER A 76 -18.62 0.02 2.65
N PHE A 77 -17.32 0.15 2.88
CA PHE A 77 -16.64 -0.32 4.09
C PHE A 77 -16.05 0.90 4.78
N ASP A 78 -16.48 1.17 6.00
CA ASP A 78 -16.11 2.34 6.76
C ASP A 78 -15.18 1.98 7.93
N ALA A 79 -14.43 2.98 8.39
CA ALA A 79 -13.62 2.84 9.59
C ALA A 79 -14.49 2.75 10.86
N GLU A 80 -13.86 2.38 11.99
CA GLU A 80 -14.45 2.08 13.30
C GLU A 80 -15.41 0.88 13.30
N THR A 81 -15.26 -0.07 12.36
CA THR A 81 -16.18 -1.22 12.20
C THR A 81 -15.62 -2.55 12.71
N VAL A 82 -14.30 -2.74 12.70
CA VAL A 82 -13.60 -3.96 13.11
C VAL A 82 -12.75 -3.72 14.36
N PHE A 83 -11.95 -2.65 14.37
CA PHE A 83 -11.07 -2.26 15.46
C PHE A 83 -11.25 -0.79 15.80
N PRO A 84 -12.10 -0.47 16.80
CA PRO A 84 -12.32 0.90 17.19
C PRO A 84 -11.06 1.60 17.71
N GLY A 85 -10.84 2.84 17.26
CA GLY A 85 -9.74 3.72 17.63
C GLY A 85 -8.45 3.53 16.83
N ASP A 86 -7.58 4.56 16.86
CA ASP A 86 -6.23 4.49 16.28
C ASP A 86 -5.27 3.78 17.24
N VAL A 87 -4.76 2.61 16.83
CA VAL A 87 -3.81 1.84 17.66
C VAL A 87 -2.47 2.54 17.82
N VAL A 88 -2.14 3.51 16.96
CA VAL A 88 -0.91 4.31 16.95
C VAL A 88 -1.21 5.81 16.81
N PRO A 89 -1.91 6.41 17.78
CA PRO A 89 -2.50 7.74 17.65
C PRO A 89 -1.46 8.82 17.38
N LYS A 90 -1.70 9.62 16.34
CA LYS A 90 -0.84 10.75 15.90
C LYS A 90 0.61 10.36 15.58
N MET A 91 0.90 9.06 15.49
CA MET A 91 2.23 8.59 15.19
C MET A 91 2.48 8.69 13.67
N PRO A 92 3.60 9.32 13.25
CA PRO A 92 3.99 9.35 11.85
C PRO A 92 4.11 7.95 11.27
N MET A 93 3.50 7.74 10.11
CA MET A 93 3.46 6.46 9.43
C MET A 93 3.84 6.62 7.95
N ILE A 94 4.58 5.65 7.45
CA ILE A 94 4.83 5.47 6.02
C ILE A 94 4.31 4.10 5.60
N VAL A 95 3.64 4.01 4.45
CA VAL A 95 3.31 2.76 3.77
C VAL A 95 4.29 2.60 2.60
N LEU A 96 5.00 1.48 2.54
CA LEU A 96 5.84 1.13 1.39
C LEU A 96 5.07 0.26 0.42
N ILE A 97 5.07 0.64 -0.85
CA ILE A 97 4.46 -0.12 -1.96
C ILE A 97 5.44 -0.25 -3.12
N ASP A 98 5.22 -1.27 -3.94
CA ASP A 98 5.91 -1.46 -5.22
C ASP A 98 4.95 -2.03 -6.26
N VAL A 99 5.47 -2.34 -7.45
CA VAL A 99 4.70 -2.96 -8.55
C VAL A 99 4.08 -4.32 -8.20
N GLY A 100 4.57 -5.01 -7.17
CA GLY A 100 3.99 -6.26 -6.67
C GLY A 100 2.88 -6.05 -5.64
N SER A 101 2.72 -4.84 -5.10
CA SER A 101 1.58 -4.46 -4.26
C SER A 101 0.30 -4.46 -5.10
N ALA A 102 -0.64 -5.36 -4.83
CA ALA A 102 -1.88 -5.48 -5.60
C ALA A 102 -3.13 -5.65 -4.71
N SER A 103 -4.30 -5.33 -5.25
CA SER A 103 -5.61 -5.59 -4.66
C SER A 103 -5.74 -5.10 -3.22
N ALA A 104 -5.77 -5.99 -2.23
CA ALA A 104 -5.92 -5.65 -0.81
C ALA A 104 -4.82 -4.69 -0.32
N SER A 105 -3.58 -4.83 -0.81
CA SER A 105 -2.48 -3.89 -0.52
C SER A 105 -2.78 -2.47 -1.01
N GLU A 106 -3.39 -2.36 -2.19
CA GLU A 106 -3.74 -1.08 -2.81
C GLU A 106 -4.91 -0.41 -2.10
N ILE A 107 -5.85 -1.20 -1.56
CA ILE A 107 -6.93 -0.70 -0.70
C ILE A 107 -6.36 -0.05 0.55
N VAL A 108 -5.45 -0.74 1.25
CA VAL A 108 -4.84 -0.19 2.48
C VAL A 108 -4.03 1.07 2.17
N ALA A 109 -3.19 1.04 1.13
CA ALA A 109 -2.39 2.20 0.73
C ALA A 109 -3.29 3.39 0.35
N GLY A 110 -4.30 3.17 -0.50
CA GLY A 110 -5.24 4.21 -0.94
C GLY A 110 -6.08 4.78 0.20
N ALA A 111 -6.58 3.93 1.11
CA ALA A 111 -7.37 4.37 2.25
C ALA A 111 -6.56 5.27 3.20
N LEU A 112 -5.34 4.86 3.52
CA LEU A 112 -4.46 5.63 4.41
C LEU A 112 -3.93 6.91 3.76
N GLN A 113 -3.69 6.89 2.45
CA GLN A 113 -3.27 8.06 1.68
C GLN A 113 -4.37 9.11 1.57
N ASP A 114 -5.57 8.71 1.13
CA ASP A 114 -6.69 9.62 0.87
C ASP A 114 -7.20 10.32 2.13
N GLN A 115 -7.06 9.64 3.27
CA GLN A 115 -7.39 10.22 4.57
C GLN A 115 -6.20 10.94 5.23
N HIS A 116 -5.08 11.10 4.52
CA HIS A 116 -3.85 11.73 5.00
C HIS A 116 -3.33 11.13 6.32
N ARG A 117 -3.57 9.83 6.53
CA ARG A 117 -3.15 9.11 7.74
C ARG A 117 -1.70 8.66 7.65
N ALA A 118 -1.24 8.30 6.46
CA ALA A 118 0.12 7.87 6.19
C ALA A 118 0.64 8.48 4.88
N LEU A 119 1.96 8.63 4.78
CA LEU A 119 2.61 8.90 3.49
C LEU A 119 2.87 7.56 2.78
N VAL A 120 2.50 7.48 1.52
CA VAL A 120 2.83 6.33 0.65
C VAL A 120 4.16 6.60 -0.05
N MET A 121 5.07 5.64 0.00
CA MET A 121 6.40 5.74 -0.61
C MET A 121 6.76 4.47 -1.40
N GLY A 122 7.63 4.62 -2.40
CA GLY A 122 8.13 3.51 -3.20
C GLY A 122 7.82 3.70 -4.68
N GLU A 123 7.20 2.71 -5.30
CA GLU A 123 6.84 2.70 -6.73
C GLU A 123 5.33 2.51 -6.91
N THR A 124 4.79 2.91 -8.07
CA THR A 124 3.35 2.74 -8.33
C THR A 124 2.98 1.27 -8.27
N SER A 125 1.86 0.98 -7.61
CA SER A 125 1.35 -0.37 -7.39
C SER A 125 0.84 -1.05 -8.68
N PHE A 126 0.41 -2.30 -8.57
CA PHE A 126 0.08 -3.14 -9.72
C PHE A 126 -1.12 -2.66 -10.56
N GLY A 127 -2.17 -2.12 -9.94
CA GLY A 127 -3.39 -1.65 -10.61
C GLY A 127 -4.57 -2.61 -10.59
N LYS A 128 -4.66 -3.55 -9.63
CA LYS A 128 -5.76 -4.52 -9.59
C LYS A 128 -6.91 -4.01 -8.72
N GLY A 129 -7.80 -3.25 -9.35
CA GLY A 129 -9.00 -2.68 -8.74
C GLY A 129 -10.28 -3.48 -8.95
N SER A 130 -10.21 -4.75 -9.37
CA SER A 130 -11.41 -5.56 -9.69
C SER A 130 -11.78 -6.57 -8.60
N VAL A 131 -13.09 -6.76 -8.40
CA VAL A 131 -13.66 -7.75 -7.48
C VAL A 131 -14.07 -8.98 -8.26
N GLN A 132 -13.59 -10.15 -7.82
CA GLN A 132 -13.95 -11.42 -8.44
C GLN A 132 -14.78 -12.26 -7.46
N THR A 133 -15.99 -12.64 -7.88
CA THR A 133 -16.89 -13.51 -7.13
C THR A 133 -16.82 -14.94 -7.68
N LEU A 134 -16.73 -15.93 -6.78
CA LEU A 134 -16.93 -17.33 -7.15
C LEU A 134 -18.42 -17.65 -7.14
N MET A 135 -18.97 -17.95 -8.32
CA MET A 135 -20.36 -18.34 -8.52
C MET A 135 -20.43 -19.86 -8.73
N PRO A 136 -20.95 -20.63 -7.76
CA PRO A 136 -21.11 -22.07 -7.92
C PRO A 136 -22.03 -22.39 -9.09
N LEU A 137 -21.61 -23.32 -9.95
CA LEU A 137 -22.44 -23.87 -11.03
C LEU A 137 -23.01 -25.23 -10.63
N THR A 138 -22.17 -26.05 -9.99
CA THR A 138 -22.53 -27.36 -9.44
C THR A 138 -21.87 -27.51 -8.06
N ARG A 139 -21.98 -28.68 -7.44
CA ARG A 139 -21.27 -28.98 -6.17
C ARG A 139 -19.75 -28.88 -6.30
N ASP A 140 -19.21 -29.22 -7.47
CA ASP A 140 -17.77 -29.37 -7.69
C ASP A 140 -17.22 -28.37 -8.72
N SER A 141 -18.02 -27.39 -9.15
CA SER A 141 -17.59 -26.39 -10.13
C SER A 141 -18.13 -25.00 -9.81
N ALA A 142 -17.32 -23.99 -10.10
CA ALA A 142 -17.66 -22.59 -9.95
C ALA A 142 -17.02 -21.76 -11.07
N ILE A 143 -17.66 -20.64 -11.41
CA ILE A 143 -17.07 -19.60 -12.25
C ILE A 143 -16.51 -18.52 -11.34
N LYS A 144 -15.27 -18.11 -11.58
CA LYS A 144 -14.72 -16.88 -11.00
C LYS A 144 -14.99 -15.73 -11.96
N LEU A 145 -15.92 -14.85 -11.61
CA LEU A 145 -16.36 -13.76 -12.47
C LEU A 145 -16.04 -12.41 -11.83
N THR A 146 -15.53 -11.47 -12.62
CA THR A 146 -15.42 -10.07 -12.18
C THR A 146 -16.80 -9.44 -12.11
N THR A 147 -17.19 -8.95 -10.95
CA THR A 147 -18.55 -8.46 -10.66
C THR A 147 -18.59 -7.00 -10.28
N ALA A 148 -17.50 -6.44 -9.75
CA ALA A 148 -17.42 -5.07 -9.29
C ALA A 148 -15.99 -4.50 -9.43
N ARG A 149 -15.86 -3.20 -9.16
CA ARG A 149 -14.57 -2.49 -9.02
C ARG A 149 -14.46 -1.89 -7.62
N TYR A 150 -13.23 -1.78 -7.11
CA TYR A 150 -12.89 -1.07 -5.89
C TYR A 150 -12.60 0.41 -6.17
N TYR A 151 -13.05 1.25 -5.26
CA TYR A 151 -12.82 2.68 -5.27
C TYR A 151 -12.27 3.12 -3.92
N THR A 152 -11.22 3.95 -3.94
CA THR A 152 -10.64 4.53 -2.73
C THR A 152 -11.57 5.61 -2.14
N PRO A 153 -11.30 6.13 -0.94
CA PRO A 153 -12.16 7.13 -0.30
C PRO A 153 -12.34 8.43 -1.10
N SER A 154 -11.33 8.84 -1.88
CA SER A 154 -11.45 9.98 -2.80
C SER A 154 -12.33 9.71 -4.03
N GLY A 155 -12.78 8.46 -4.21
CA GLY A 155 -13.65 8.04 -5.31
C GLY A 155 -12.91 7.67 -6.59
N ARG A 156 -11.56 7.58 -6.57
CA ARG A 156 -10.78 7.06 -7.69
C ARG A 156 -10.82 5.53 -7.74
N SER A 157 -10.84 4.99 -8.95
CA SER A 157 -10.68 3.55 -9.18
C SER A 157 -9.19 3.22 -9.24
N VAL A 158 -8.80 2.15 -8.55
CA VAL A 158 -7.42 1.61 -8.56
C VAL A 158 -7.15 0.79 -9.84
N GLN A 159 -8.22 0.34 -10.51
CA GLN A 159 -8.10 -0.52 -11.69
C GLN A 159 -7.25 0.16 -12.76
N GLU A 160 -6.32 -0.59 -13.36
CA GLU A 160 -5.39 -0.17 -14.42
C GLU A 160 -4.29 0.81 -13.96
N GLY A 161 -4.61 1.80 -13.12
CA GLY A 161 -3.67 2.85 -12.71
C GLY A 161 -2.90 2.60 -11.40
N GLY A 162 -3.43 1.78 -10.50
CA GLY A 162 -2.84 1.53 -9.19
C GLY A 162 -2.92 2.72 -8.23
N ILE A 163 -2.03 2.69 -7.24
CA ILE A 163 -1.81 3.73 -6.24
C ILE A 163 -0.46 4.37 -6.53
N GLU A 164 -0.48 5.65 -6.87
CA GLU A 164 0.72 6.45 -7.01
C GLU A 164 1.26 6.85 -5.63
N PRO A 165 2.55 6.64 -5.34
CA PRO A 165 3.12 7.04 -4.06
C PRO A 165 3.26 8.56 -3.92
N ASP A 166 3.04 9.10 -2.72
CA ASP A 166 3.29 10.52 -2.42
C ASP A 166 4.77 10.91 -2.62
N ILE A 167 5.67 9.96 -2.32
CA ILE A 167 7.09 10.09 -2.61
C ILE A 167 7.55 8.84 -3.37
N ARG A 168 7.77 9.01 -4.66
CA ARG A 168 8.47 8.04 -5.50
C ARG A 168 9.90 7.83 -4.98
N VAL A 169 10.27 6.59 -4.71
CA VAL A 169 11.62 6.21 -4.25
C VAL A 169 12.06 4.97 -5.03
N PRO A 170 13.07 5.07 -5.92
CA PRO A 170 13.59 3.92 -6.65
C PRO A 170 14.36 2.98 -5.72
N GLN A 171 14.36 1.68 -6.00
CA GLN A 171 15.16 0.71 -5.23
C GLN A 171 16.63 0.71 -5.69
N LEU A 172 17.40 1.71 -5.27
CA LEU A 172 18.80 1.90 -5.67
C LEU A 172 19.77 0.83 -5.14
N SER A 173 19.42 0.11 -4.08
CA SER A 173 20.29 -0.92 -3.51
C SER A 173 20.26 -2.24 -4.29
N ASP A 174 19.37 -2.36 -5.27
CA ASP A 174 19.29 -3.50 -6.16
C ASP A 174 19.95 -3.16 -7.52
N PRO A 175 21.11 -3.76 -7.85
CA PRO A 175 21.82 -3.49 -9.10
C PRO A 175 21.02 -3.93 -10.34
N ASP A 176 20.06 -4.84 -10.17
CA ASP A 176 19.19 -5.31 -11.25
C ASP A 176 17.81 -4.64 -11.23
N ALA A 177 17.56 -3.62 -10.39
CA ALA A 177 16.26 -2.98 -10.24
C ALA A 177 15.73 -2.47 -11.58
N ALA A 178 16.56 -1.78 -12.35
CA ALA A 178 16.19 -1.27 -13.67
C ALA A 178 15.85 -2.38 -14.67
N LYS A 179 16.45 -3.57 -14.54
CA LYS A 179 16.09 -4.73 -15.38
C LYS A 179 14.77 -5.34 -14.89
N ARG A 180 14.59 -5.51 -13.58
CA ARG A 180 13.36 -6.05 -12.99
C ARG A 180 12.16 -5.17 -13.31
N ALA A 181 12.29 -3.85 -13.19
CA ALA A 181 11.25 -2.89 -13.55
C ALA A 181 10.83 -2.98 -15.02
N LYS A 182 11.74 -3.34 -15.95
CA LYS A 182 11.40 -3.54 -17.38
C LYS A 182 10.56 -4.80 -17.63
N PHE A 183 10.63 -5.79 -16.74
CA PHE A 183 9.88 -7.04 -16.86
C PHE A 183 8.73 -7.12 -15.85
N ALA A 184 8.56 -6.11 -15.00
CA ALA A 184 7.44 -6.03 -14.10
C ALA A 184 6.18 -5.78 -14.92
N LEU A 185 5.22 -6.68 -14.80
CA LEU A 185 3.90 -6.53 -15.41
C LEU A 185 3.00 -5.75 -14.46
N ARG A 186 2.25 -4.81 -15.00
CA ARG A 186 1.10 -4.16 -14.34
C ARG A 186 -0.20 -4.66 -14.92
N GLU A 187 -1.31 -4.31 -14.26
CA GLU A 187 -2.65 -4.60 -14.78
C GLU A 187 -2.82 -4.06 -16.21
N SER A 188 -2.35 -2.84 -16.49
CA SER A 188 -2.39 -2.21 -17.82
C SER A 188 -1.63 -3.00 -18.90
N ASP A 189 -0.58 -3.74 -18.52
CA ASP A 189 0.25 -4.52 -19.45
C ASP A 189 -0.40 -5.88 -19.80
N LEU A 190 -1.41 -6.31 -19.04
CA LEU A 190 -2.06 -7.58 -19.25
C LEU A 190 -2.94 -7.54 -20.50
N ARG A 191 -2.88 -8.63 -21.28
CA ARG A 191 -3.78 -8.81 -22.43
C ARG A 191 -5.23 -8.83 -21.96
N LYS A 192 -6.08 -7.98 -22.56
CA LYS A 192 -7.51 -7.87 -22.23
C LYS A 192 -7.75 -7.51 -20.76
N HIS A 193 -6.88 -6.71 -20.16
CA HIS A 193 -7.15 -6.12 -18.85
C HIS A 193 -8.44 -5.29 -18.88
N LEU A 194 -9.01 -5.03 -17.71
CA LEU A 194 -10.17 -4.16 -17.60
C LEU A 194 -9.69 -2.71 -17.60
N ILE A 195 -10.09 -1.97 -18.64
CA ILE A 195 -9.86 -0.54 -18.74
C ILE A 195 -10.67 0.18 -17.66
N ASN A 196 -10.10 1.23 -17.11
CA ASN A 196 -10.71 2.09 -16.13
C ASN A 196 -11.87 2.89 -16.76
N GLU A 197 -12.80 3.37 -15.93
CA GLU A 197 -13.97 4.14 -16.43
C GLU A 197 -13.61 5.60 -16.77
N VAL A 198 -12.47 6.06 -16.26
CA VAL A 198 -11.86 7.34 -16.61
C VAL A 198 -10.64 7.03 -17.44
N ASP A 199 -10.57 7.57 -18.66
CA ASP A 199 -9.37 7.46 -19.51
C ASP A 199 -8.18 8.05 -18.74
N LEU A 200 -7.31 7.18 -18.24
CA LEU A 200 -6.01 7.57 -17.73
C LEU A 200 -5.11 7.81 -18.95
N ASP A 201 -4.38 8.92 -18.98
CA ASP A 201 -3.40 9.15 -20.05
C ASP A 201 -2.27 8.13 -19.87
N ASP A 202 -1.95 7.35 -20.91
CA ASP A 202 -0.85 6.36 -20.92
C ASP A 202 0.47 6.96 -20.41
N LYS A 203 0.68 8.27 -20.59
CA LYS A 203 1.86 8.98 -20.07
C LYS A 203 1.93 9.02 -18.54
N GLN A 204 0.79 8.96 -17.84
CA GLN A 204 0.74 8.90 -16.37
C GLN A 204 1.16 7.53 -15.85
N LEU A 205 0.91 6.46 -16.61
CA LEU A 205 1.28 5.09 -16.25
C LEU A 205 2.80 4.81 -16.39
N GLU A 206 3.50 5.63 -17.18
CA GLU A 206 4.93 5.48 -17.50
C GLU A 206 5.87 6.36 -16.65
N GLN A 207 5.34 7.20 -15.75
CA GLN A 207 6.13 8.12 -14.93
C GLN A 207 7.06 7.43 -13.91
N ASP A 208 6.93 6.11 -13.73
CA ASP A 208 7.84 5.34 -12.89
C ASP A 208 9.30 5.32 -13.35
N LYS A 209 9.53 5.60 -14.64
CA LYS A 209 10.87 5.56 -15.23
C LYS A 209 11.61 6.89 -15.11
N ASP A 210 10.94 7.95 -14.64
CA ASP A 210 11.55 9.26 -14.50
C ASP A 210 12.55 9.29 -13.33
N VAL A 211 13.81 9.52 -13.67
CA VAL A 211 14.91 9.57 -12.70
C VAL A 211 14.80 10.87 -11.91
N ASP A 212 14.39 10.76 -10.64
CA ASP A 212 14.37 11.90 -9.75
C ASP A 212 15.81 12.32 -9.39
N PRO A 213 16.19 13.59 -9.63
CA PRO A 213 17.55 14.08 -9.41
C PRO A 213 17.99 14.07 -7.94
N ARG A 214 17.07 13.83 -6.98
CA ARG A 214 17.38 13.65 -5.56
C ARG A 214 18.11 12.34 -5.27
N PHE A 215 17.95 11.32 -6.11
CA PHE A 215 18.48 9.97 -5.87
C PHE A 215 19.68 9.70 -6.79
N LYS A 216 20.89 10.02 -6.30
CA LYS A 216 22.14 9.91 -7.09
C LYS A 216 23.11 8.81 -6.62
N MET A 217 22.80 8.13 -5.51
CA MET A 217 23.71 7.13 -4.95
C MET A 217 23.75 5.88 -5.83
N THR A 218 24.93 5.31 -6.02
CA THR A 218 25.06 4.03 -6.74
C THR A 218 24.84 2.84 -5.80
N PRO A 219 24.50 1.64 -6.32
CA PRO A 219 24.41 0.43 -5.51
C PRO A 219 25.67 0.17 -4.68
N GLU A 220 26.86 0.40 -5.26
CA GLU A 220 28.16 0.19 -4.58
C GLU A 220 28.36 1.18 -3.42
N GLU A 221 27.98 2.44 -3.59
CA GLU A 221 28.03 3.43 -2.52
C GLU A 221 27.07 3.10 -1.38
N LEU A 222 25.90 2.54 -1.69
CA LEU A 222 24.93 2.09 -0.71
C LEU A 222 25.42 0.86 0.05
N GLU A 223 26.01 -0.10 -0.65
CA GLU A 223 26.62 -1.29 -0.06
C GLU A 223 27.79 -0.90 0.88
N ALA A 224 28.65 0.03 0.46
CA ALA A 224 29.73 0.55 1.30
C ALA A 224 29.22 1.24 2.58
N LYS A 225 28.00 1.79 2.55
CA LYS A 225 27.30 2.36 3.71
C LYS A 225 26.48 1.34 4.50
N GLY A 226 26.48 0.07 4.09
CA GLY A 226 25.70 -1.02 4.69
C GLY A 226 24.19 -0.92 4.44
N ILE A 227 23.76 -0.13 3.45
CA ILE A 227 22.35 0.08 3.11
C ILE A 227 21.92 -1.00 2.11
N LYS A 228 21.24 -2.05 2.62
CA LYS A 228 20.76 -3.18 1.81
C LYS A 228 19.41 -2.94 1.14
N ASP A 229 18.58 -2.10 1.74
CA ASP A 229 17.25 -1.74 1.25
C ASP A 229 17.11 -0.22 1.27
N PHE A 230 17.26 0.40 0.10
CA PHE A 230 17.28 1.85 -0.01
C PHE A 230 15.91 2.47 0.29
N GLN A 231 14.82 1.88 -0.21
CA GLN A 231 13.46 2.37 0.06
C GLN A 231 13.14 2.35 1.56
N LEU A 232 13.42 1.22 2.25
CA LEU A 232 13.19 1.12 3.69
C LEU A 232 14.09 2.08 4.47
N TYR A 233 15.37 2.18 4.10
CA TYR A 233 16.29 3.14 4.69
C TYR A 233 15.79 4.58 4.54
N TYR A 234 15.28 4.95 3.37
CA TYR A 234 14.78 6.29 3.09
C TYR A 234 13.51 6.59 3.89
N ALA A 235 12.58 5.64 3.97
CA ALA A 235 11.37 5.75 4.79
C ALA A 235 11.71 5.96 6.28
N LEU A 236 12.59 5.11 6.83
CA LEU A 236 13.04 5.24 8.22
C LEU A 236 13.76 6.58 8.47
N SER A 237 14.60 7.00 7.55
CA SER A 237 15.29 8.30 7.59
C SER A 237 14.31 9.47 7.56
N THR A 238 13.22 9.36 6.80
CA THR A 238 12.19 10.40 6.72
C THR A 238 11.37 10.49 8.01
N LEU A 239 11.00 9.35 8.61
CA LEU A 239 10.33 9.33 9.91
C LEU A 239 11.23 9.86 11.04
N ARG A 240 12.52 9.52 11.03
CA ARG A 240 13.50 10.07 12.00
C ARG A 240 13.61 11.60 11.91
N ARG A 241 13.54 12.17 10.71
CA ARG A 241 13.56 13.64 10.50
C ARG A 241 12.27 14.32 10.95
N THR A 242 11.14 13.62 10.87
CA THR A 242 9.81 14.17 11.19
C THR A 242 9.48 14.05 12.68
N THR A 243 10.03 13.05 13.36
CA THR A 243 9.83 12.85 14.80
C THR A 243 10.67 13.84 15.61
N SER A 244 10.06 14.40 16.66
CA SER A 244 10.43 15.66 17.33
C SER A 244 11.85 15.77 17.92
N SER A 245 12.68 14.73 17.93
CA SER A 245 14.09 14.89 18.31
C SER A 245 14.92 15.63 17.25
N ALA A 246 14.55 15.59 15.97
CA ALA A 246 15.30 16.25 14.90
C ALA A 246 14.92 17.72 14.69
N MET A 247 13.67 18.11 14.98
CA MET A 247 13.24 19.51 14.88
C MET A 247 13.72 20.40 16.04
N ALA A 248 13.96 19.82 17.22
CA ALA A 248 14.48 20.55 18.38
C ALA A 248 15.95 20.99 18.21
N LEU A 249 16.69 20.36 17.29
CA LEU A 249 18.08 20.71 16.93
C LEU A 249 18.17 21.77 15.80
N ARG A 250 17.03 22.26 15.30
CA ARG A 250 16.95 23.29 14.23
C ARG A 250 16.42 24.65 14.73
N LYS A 251 16.44 24.89 16.04
CA LYS A 251 16.21 26.21 16.63
C LYS A 251 17.43 26.67 17.40
#